data_AF-A0A7K3X8L3-F1
#
_entry.id   AF-A0A7K3X8L3-F1
#
_cell.length_a   1.000
_cell.length_b   1.000
_cell.length_c   1.000
_cell.angle_alpha   90.00
_cell.angle_beta   90.00
_cell.angle_gamma   90.00
#
_symmetry.space_group_name_H-M   'P 1'
#
loop_
_entity.id
_entity.type
_entity.pdbx_description
1 polymer ?
#
loop_
_entity_poly.entity_id
_entity_poly.type
_entity_poly.pdbx_seq_one_letter_code
_entity_poly.pdbx_strand_id
1 'polypeptide(L)'
;MRMRLTGISVPGGFGAQWQAVEGDQDVARRILLFLEDRRLLFGDRHCEDEMHCVESANQIRAFLTQQLDSAKPDGSLSTSIRAMRAACRRFIESAGPYGRNFHHRDYGYGQADLFSLALGDLRTSMGVHIAVLAYAFDLEVDEELSSILPPQPQDDDGDLDWLPGFERQQP
;
A
#
# COMPACT_ATOMS: atom_id res chain seq x y z
N MET A 1 17.00 -2.82 -6.35
CA MET A 1 16.74 -4.08 -7.08
C MET A 1 15.26 -4.11 -7.46
N ARG A 2 14.78 -4.97 -8.36
CA ARG A 2 13.34 -5.07 -8.68
C ARG A 2 12.82 -6.46 -8.40
N MET A 3 11.62 -6.55 -7.84
CA MET A 3 11.01 -7.79 -7.39
C MET A 3 9.72 -8.05 -8.16
N ARG A 4 9.53 -9.30 -8.59
CA ARG A 4 8.30 -9.77 -9.22
C ARG A 4 7.48 -10.54 -8.19
N LEU A 5 6.21 -10.19 -8.05
CA LEU A 5 5.29 -10.84 -7.11
C LEU A 5 4.76 -12.13 -7.73
N THR A 6 5.04 -13.27 -7.09
CA THR A 6 4.59 -14.59 -7.55
C THR A 6 3.34 -15.09 -6.84
N GLY A 7 2.91 -14.45 -5.75
CA GLY A 7 1.65 -14.74 -5.06
C GLY A 7 1.28 -13.71 -4.01
N ILE A 8 -0.01 -13.44 -3.80
CA ILE A 8 -0.50 -12.52 -2.74
C ILE A 8 -1.67 -13.18 -2.03
N SER A 9 -1.54 -13.38 -0.71
CA SER A 9 -2.64 -13.75 0.18
C SER A 9 -3.03 -12.55 1.02
N VAL A 10 -3.97 -11.72 0.52
CA VAL A 10 -4.55 -10.64 1.34
C VAL A 10 -5.67 -11.25 2.22
N PRO A 11 -5.62 -11.11 3.57
CA PRO A 11 -6.69 -11.59 4.44
C PRO A 11 -8.02 -10.96 4.02
N GLY A 12 -9.02 -11.78 3.69
CA GLY A 12 -10.33 -11.32 3.22
C GLY A 12 -10.62 -11.53 1.73
N GLY A 13 -9.75 -12.22 0.99
CA GLY A 13 -10.05 -12.70 -0.36
C GLY A 13 -10.40 -11.58 -1.34
N PHE A 14 -9.38 -10.95 -1.93
CA PHE A 14 -9.61 -10.08 -3.08
C PHE A 14 -10.30 -10.91 -4.17
N GLY A 15 -11.60 -10.65 -4.34
CA GLY A 15 -12.55 -11.53 -4.99
C GLY A 15 -12.23 -11.86 -6.43
N ALA A 16 -12.82 -12.97 -6.86
CA ALA A 16 -12.71 -13.65 -8.15
C ALA A 16 -13.10 -12.84 -9.41
N GLN A 17 -12.88 -11.52 -9.43
CA GLN A 17 -13.26 -10.65 -10.54
C GLN A 17 -12.32 -9.44 -10.73
N TRP A 18 -11.02 -9.58 -10.40
CA TRP A 18 -10.04 -8.65 -10.96
C TRP A 18 -9.84 -8.99 -12.43
N GLN A 19 -10.27 -8.09 -13.32
CA GLN A 19 -10.07 -8.25 -14.75
C GLN A 19 -9.09 -7.17 -15.22
N ALA A 20 -7.89 -7.59 -15.62
CA ALA A 20 -6.97 -6.71 -16.31
C ALA A 20 -7.62 -6.30 -17.63
N VAL A 21 -7.94 -5.02 -17.78
CA VAL A 21 -8.53 -4.51 -19.00
C VAL A 21 -7.45 -3.92 -19.90
N GLU A 22 -7.52 -4.20 -21.20
CA GLU A 22 -6.59 -3.64 -22.19
C GLU A 22 -6.54 -2.10 -22.09
N GLY A 23 -5.32 -1.55 -21.94
CA GLY A 23 -5.04 -0.13 -21.71
C GLY A 23 -4.70 0.23 -20.25
N ASP A 24 -5.16 -0.53 -19.26
CA ASP A 24 -4.93 -0.23 -17.84
C ASP A 24 -3.48 -0.52 -17.41
N GLN A 25 -2.77 -1.42 -18.12
CA GLN A 25 -1.39 -1.78 -17.79
C GLN A 25 -0.44 -0.58 -17.84
N ASP A 26 -0.57 0.30 -18.84
CA ASP A 26 0.29 1.48 -18.94
C ASP A 26 -0.01 2.50 -17.85
N VAL A 27 -1.28 2.62 -17.43
CA VAL A 27 -1.67 3.46 -16.30
C VAL A 27 -1.09 2.89 -15.00
N ALA A 28 -1.20 1.57 -14.79
CA ALA A 28 -0.64 0.90 -13.62
C ALA A 28 0.89 1.06 -13.56
N ARG A 29 1.60 0.89 -14.68
CA ARG A 29 3.05 1.12 -14.77
C ARG A 29 3.42 2.56 -14.41
N ARG A 30 2.70 3.56 -14.94
CA ARG A 30 2.92 4.97 -14.58
C ARG A 30 2.70 5.24 -13.10
N ILE A 31 1.70 4.59 -12.49
CA ILE A 31 1.45 4.68 -11.05
C ILE A 31 2.64 4.12 -10.28
N LEU A 32 3.07 2.89 -10.55
CA LEU A 32 4.22 2.30 -9.85
C LEU A 32 5.47 3.17 -9.97
N LEU A 33 5.84 3.57 -11.20
CA LEU A 33 7.00 4.44 -11.44
C LEU A 33 6.94 5.76 -10.66
N PHE A 34 5.75 6.36 -10.54
CA PHE A 34 5.59 7.59 -9.77
C PHE A 34 5.73 7.36 -8.26
N LEU A 35 5.26 6.20 -7.75
CA LEU A 35 5.33 5.85 -6.33
C LEU A 35 6.73 5.38 -5.91
N GLU A 36 7.53 4.85 -6.82
CA GLU A 36 8.94 4.47 -6.59
C GLU A 36 9.78 5.66 -6.10
N ASP A 37 9.45 6.90 -6.48
CA ASP A 37 10.15 8.12 -6.04
C ASP A 37 9.50 8.76 -4.78
N ARG A 38 8.58 8.06 -4.11
CA ARG A 38 7.82 8.59 -2.95
C ARG A 38 8.32 7.99 -1.65
N ARG A 39 9.39 8.57 -1.12
CA ARG A 39 9.97 8.20 0.19
C ARG A 39 8.96 8.17 1.34
N LEU A 40 7.87 8.96 1.28
CA LEU A 40 6.72 8.83 2.20
C LEU A 40 6.28 7.36 2.39
N LEU A 41 6.35 6.55 1.35
CA LEU A 41 5.90 5.17 1.36
C LEU A 41 6.90 4.23 2.03
N PHE A 42 8.21 4.42 1.92
CA PHE A 42 9.21 3.42 2.35
C PHE A 42 10.37 3.99 3.17
N GLY A 43 10.47 5.30 3.29
CA GLY A 43 11.52 5.99 4.02
C GLY A 43 11.42 5.80 5.53
N ASP A 44 12.58 5.86 6.19
CA ASP A 44 12.67 5.81 7.64
C ASP A 44 11.95 7.00 8.28
N ARG A 45 11.02 6.70 9.21
CA ARG A 45 10.17 7.71 9.88
C ARG A 45 10.96 8.83 10.56
N HIS A 46 12.20 8.55 10.97
CA HIS A 46 13.03 9.46 11.76
C HIS A 46 13.80 10.48 10.91
N CYS A 47 13.72 10.35 9.58
CA CYS A 47 14.46 11.18 8.63
C CYS A 47 13.55 12.11 7.81
N GLU A 48 12.23 12.06 8.01
CA GLU A 48 11.27 12.86 7.24
C GLU A 48 10.67 13.98 8.08
N ASP A 49 10.60 15.17 7.49
CA ASP A 49 9.82 16.29 8.00
C ASP A 49 8.34 15.99 7.76
N GLU A 50 7.52 16.04 8.81
CA GLU A 50 6.10 15.67 8.74
C GLU A 50 5.33 16.51 7.71
N MET A 51 5.75 17.75 7.46
CA MET A 51 5.15 18.60 6.42
C MET A 51 5.51 18.14 5.00
N HIS A 52 6.75 17.67 4.79
CA HIS A 52 7.13 17.05 3.52
C HIS A 52 6.34 15.75 3.28
N CYS A 53 6.02 15.00 4.33
CA CYS A 53 5.15 13.82 4.22
C CYS A 53 3.73 14.21 3.77
N VAL A 54 3.15 15.27 4.35
CA VAL A 54 1.82 15.78 3.94
C VAL A 54 1.83 16.29 2.50
N GLU A 55 2.88 16.99 2.10
CA GLU A 55 3.05 17.46 0.72
C GLU A 55 3.17 16.29 -0.26
N SER A 56 3.99 15.28 0.07
CA SER A 56 4.11 14.07 -0.74
C SER A 56 2.77 13.33 -0.88
N ALA A 57 1.97 13.24 0.19
CA ALA A 57 0.63 12.66 0.14
C ALA A 57 -0.33 13.46 -0.78
N ASN A 58 -0.23 14.80 -0.79
CA ASN A 58 -0.99 15.64 -1.72
C ASN A 58 -0.58 15.40 -3.17
N GLN A 59 0.72 15.30 -3.44
CA GLN A 59 1.25 15.03 -4.79
C GLN A 59 0.81 13.66 -5.31
N ILE A 60 0.86 12.62 -4.46
CA ILE A 60 0.32 11.29 -4.79
C ILE A 60 -1.16 11.37 -5.11
N ARG A 61 -1.96 12.01 -4.25
CA ARG A 61 -3.41 12.13 -4.45
C ARG A 61 -3.74 12.87 -5.76
N ALA A 62 -3.01 13.93 -6.07
CA ALA A 62 -3.18 14.70 -7.31
C ALA A 62 -2.83 13.86 -8.55
N PHE A 63 -1.68 13.19 -8.53
CA PHE A 63 -1.24 12.31 -9.61
C PHE A 63 -2.23 11.15 -9.84
N LEU A 64 -2.67 10.48 -8.77
CA LEU A 64 -3.68 9.42 -8.85
C LEU A 64 -5.02 9.93 -9.39
N THR A 65 -5.37 11.21 -9.13
CA THR A 65 -6.57 11.82 -9.71
C THR A 65 -6.41 11.95 -11.23
N GLN A 66 -5.25 12.39 -11.71
CA GLN A 66 -4.97 12.46 -13.15
C GLN A 66 -4.99 11.08 -13.82
N GLN A 67 -4.44 10.05 -13.16
CA GLN A 67 -4.45 8.69 -13.70
C GLN A 67 -5.86 8.06 -13.68
N LEU A 68 -6.73 8.47 -12.75
CA LEU A 68 -8.12 8.00 -12.71
C LEU A 68 -8.89 8.36 -13.98
N ASP A 69 -8.65 9.55 -14.54
CA ASP A 69 -9.28 10.01 -15.79
C ASP A 69 -8.82 9.19 -17.01
N SER A 70 -7.65 8.56 -16.91
CA SER A 70 -7.08 7.69 -17.95
C SER A 70 -7.45 6.20 -17.77
N ALA A 71 -7.96 5.82 -16.60
CA ALA A 71 -8.37 4.45 -16.30
C ALA A 71 -9.80 4.20 -16.78
N LYS A 72 -10.13 2.96 -17.12
CA LYS A 72 -11.50 2.63 -17.50
C LYS A 72 -12.48 2.84 -16.34
N PRO A 73 -13.64 3.48 -16.58
CA PRO A 73 -14.66 3.66 -15.56
C PRO A 73 -15.09 2.31 -14.99
N ASP A 74 -15.22 2.25 -13.67
CA ASP A 74 -15.68 1.08 -12.90
C ASP A 74 -14.85 -0.21 -13.07
N GLY A 75 -13.67 -0.10 -13.71
CA GLY A 75 -12.69 -1.16 -13.80
C GLY A 75 -11.92 -1.35 -12.49
N SER A 76 -11.31 -2.51 -12.32
CA SER A 76 -10.62 -2.87 -11.08
C SER A 76 -9.46 -1.90 -10.78
N LEU A 77 -8.74 -1.41 -11.80
CA LEU A 77 -7.73 -0.36 -11.64
C LEU A 77 -8.32 0.93 -11.03
N SER A 78 -9.47 1.39 -11.53
CA SER A 78 -10.14 2.60 -11.04
C SER A 78 -10.52 2.46 -9.55
N THR A 79 -10.93 1.26 -9.13
CA THR A 79 -11.22 0.93 -7.73
C THR A 79 -9.97 1.04 -6.87
N SER A 80 -8.84 0.46 -7.29
CA SER A 80 -7.56 0.60 -6.58
C SER A 80 -7.11 2.05 -6.50
N ILE A 81 -7.19 2.82 -7.59
CA ILE A 81 -6.85 4.24 -7.61
C ILE A 81 -7.71 5.03 -6.61
N ARG A 82 -9.02 4.80 -6.58
CA ARG A 82 -9.93 5.47 -5.63
C ARG A 82 -9.58 5.15 -4.19
N ALA A 83 -9.25 3.89 -3.88
CA ALA A 83 -8.86 3.48 -2.54
C ALA A 83 -7.52 4.11 -2.11
N MET A 84 -6.51 4.14 -2.99
CA MET A 84 -5.25 4.85 -2.73
C MET A 84 -5.45 6.36 -2.52
N ARG A 85 -6.33 7.01 -3.30
CA ARG A 85 -6.71 8.42 -3.09
C ARG A 85 -7.38 8.64 -1.74
N ALA A 86 -8.25 7.71 -1.32
CA ALA A 86 -8.90 7.76 -0.02
C ALA A 86 -7.89 7.60 1.12
N ALA A 87 -6.89 6.73 0.98
CA ALA A 87 -5.81 6.58 1.95
C ALA A 87 -5.00 7.88 2.10
N CYS A 88 -4.60 8.52 0.99
CA CYS A 88 -3.94 9.82 1.03
C CYS A 88 -4.79 10.86 1.75
N ARG A 89 -6.09 10.92 1.44
CA ARG A 89 -7.01 11.87 2.07
C ARG A 89 -7.07 11.67 3.58
N ARG A 90 -7.22 10.44 4.06
CA ARG A 90 -7.23 10.14 5.51
C ARG A 90 -5.94 10.61 6.19
N PHE A 91 -4.78 10.35 5.58
CA PHE A 91 -3.49 10.82 6.11
C PHE A 91 -3.43 12.35 6.22
N ILE A 92 -3.83 13.07 5.17
CA ILE A 92 -3.88 14.53 5.13
C ILE A 92 -4.87 15.08 6.17
N GLU A 93 -6.03 14.45 6.32
CA GLU A 93 -7.03 14.82 7.33
C GLU A 93 -6.49 14.62 8.75
N SER A 94 -5.78 13.51 9.01
CA SER A 94 -5.11 13.27 10.30
C SER A 94 -4.08 14.33 10.63
N ALA A 95 -3.33 14.83 9.63
CA ALA A 95 -2.36 15.91 9.80
C ALA A 95 -3.01 17.23 10.27
N GLY A 96 -4.26 17.45 9.88
CA GLY A 96 -4.99 18.69 10.12
C GLY A 96 -4.43 19.88 9.33
N PRO A 97 -5.04 21.07 9.48
CA PRO A 97 -4.58 22.29 8.82
C PRO A 97 -3.10 22.57 9.12
N TYR A 98 -2.31 22.77 8.06
CA TYR A 98 -0.87 23.02 8.15
C TYR A 98 -0.08 21.96 8.94
N GLY A 99 -0.53 20.69 8.95
CA GLY A 99 0.16 19.59 9.63
C GLY A 99 0.23 19.69 11.15
N ARG A 100 -0.51 20.63 11.75
CA ARG A 100 -0.44 20.95 13.19
C ARG A 100 -0.63 19.74 14.11
N ASN A 101 -1.39 18.74 13.69
CA ASN A 101 -1.65 17.56 14.51
C ASN A 101 -0.44 16.61 14.53
N PHE A 102 0.43 16.66 13.52
CA PHE A 102 1.67 15.87 13.48
C PHE A 102 2.81 16.55 14.25
N HIS A 103 2.78 17.88 14.39
CA HIS A 103 3.78 18.62 15.15
C HIS A 103 3.70 18.49 16.69
N HIS A 104 2.60 17.94 17.22
CA HIS A 104 2.43 17.80 18.67
C HIS A 104 3.23 16.61 19.19
N ARG A 105 4.39 16.90 19.81
CA ARG A 105 5.28 15.92 20.47
C ARG A 105 4.85 15.58 21.92
N ASP A 106 3.66 15.98 22.36
CA ASP A 106 3.19 15.80 23.75
C ASP A 106 2.74 14.35 24.08
N TYR A 107 3.30 13.35 23.40
CA TYR A 107 3.07 11.95 23.74
C TYR A 107 4.08 11.52 24.81
N GLY A 108 3.58 11.23 26.01
CA GLY A 108 4.38 10.63 27.07
C GLY A 108 5.02 9.31 26.62
N TYR A 109 6.12 8.92 27.27
CA TYR A 109 6.86 7.68 26.99
C TYR A 109 5.91 6.48 26.79
N GLY A 110 5.95 5.88 25.59
CA GLY A 110 5.25 4.62 25.27
C GLY A 110 3.96 4.73 24.45
N GLN A 111 3.50 5.93 24.07
CA GLN A 111 2.37 6.07 23.13
C GLN A 111 2.86 6.23 21.68
N ALA A 112 2.19 5.53 20.75
CA ALA A 112 2.40 5.77 19.33
C ALA A 112 1.90 7.18 18.99
N ASP A 113 2.79 8.02 18.45
CA ASP A 113 2.41 9.35 17.99
C ASP A 113 1.40 9.23 16.81
N LEU A 114 0.51 10.22 16.69
CA LEU A 114 -0.56 10.23 15.68
C LEU A 114 0.00 10.13 14.25
N PHE A 115 1.17 10.74 14.01
CA PHE A 115 1.85 10.69 12.73
C PHE A 115 2.19 9.24 12.34
N SER A 116 2.77 8.47 13.25
CA SER A 116 3.17 7.08 13.03
C SER A 116 1.98 6.18 12.76
N LEU A 117 0.89 6.36 13.50
CA LEU A 117 -0.36 5.63 13.25
C LEU A 117 -0.91 5.96 11.86
N ALA A 118 -1.03 7.24 11.52
CA ALA A 118 -1.53 7.67 10.22
C ALA A 118 -0.63 7.20 9.06
N LEU A 119 0.70 7.23 9.25
CA LEU A 119 1.68 6.78 8.26
C LEU A 119 1.60 5.26 8.07
N GLY A 120 1.47 4.49 9.15
CA GLY A 120 1.27 3.05 9.09
C GLY A 120 -0.01 2.66 8.34
N ASP A 121 -1.12 3.34 8.63
CA ASP A 121 -2.39 3.15 7.92
C ASP A 121 -2.29 3.48 6.42
N LEU A 122 -1.61 4.58 6.08
CA LEU A 122 -1.35 4.97 4.70
C LEU A 122 -0.55 3.89 3.97
N ARG A 123 0.60 3.48 4.53
CA ARG A 123 1.51 2.50 3.95
C ARG A 123 0.85 1.14 3.78
N THR A 124 0.09 0.70 4.78
CA THR A 124 -0.68 -0.56 4.71
C THR A 124 -1.70 -0.52 3.57
N SER A 125 -2.49 0.56 3.48
CA SER A 125 -3.49 0.69 2.42
C SER A 125 -2.85 0.81 1.04
N MET A 126 -1.74 1.53 0.90
CA MET A 126 -0.99 1.64 -0.35
C MET A 126 -0.39 0.30 -0.76
N GLY A 127 0.29 -0.38 0.16
CA GLY A 127 0.96 -1.66 -0.09
C GLY A 127 0.02 -2.72 -0.64
N VAL A 128 -1.19 -2.83 -0.08
CA VAL A 128 -2.23 -3.73 -0.60
C VAL A 128 -2.57 -3.42 -2.06
N HIS A 129 -2.82 -2.16 -2.41
CA HIS A 129 -3.18 -1.81 -3.77
C HIS A 129 -2.01 -1.89 -4.75
N ILE A 130 -0.79 -1.56 -4.32
CA ILE A 130 0.42 -1.75 -5.13
C ILE A 130 0.60 -3.23 -5.46
N ALA A 131 0.47 -4.10 -4.45
CA ALA A 131 0.60 -5.55 -4.65
C ALA A 131 -0.47 -6.05 -5.64
N VAL A 132 -1.73 -5.63 -5.48
CA VAL A 132 -2.81 -5.97 -6.41
C VAL A 132 -2.49 -5.55 -7.84
N LEU A 133 -2.02 -4.30 -8.05
CA LEU A 133 -1.66 -3.82 -9.38
C LEU A 133 -0.50 -4.59 -9.98
N ALA A 134 0.55 -4.82 -9.19
CA ALA A 134 1.75 -5.49 -9.65
C ALA A 134 1.47 -6.96 -10.02
N TYR A 135 0.69 -7.68 -9.23
CA TYR A 135 0.27 -9.04 -9.56
C TYR A 135 -0.64 -9.09 -10.79
N ALA A 136 -1.66 -8.22 -10.84
CA ALA A 136 -2.65 -8.26 -11.92
C ALA A 136 -2.10 -7.91 -13.30
N PHE A 137 -1.12 -7.01 -13.36
CA PHE A 137 -0.53 -6.52 -14.59
C PHE A 137 0.88 -7.06 -14.84
N ASP A 138 1.32 -8.01 -14.02
CA ASP A 138 2.63 -8.65 -14.08
C ASP A 138 3.78 -7.62 -14.11
N LEU A 139 3.71 -6.65 -13.20
CA LEU A 139 4.67 -5.57 -13.08
C LEU A 139 5.67 -5.86 -11.95
N GLU A 140 6.92 -5.48 -12.18
CA GLU A 140 7.93 -5.46 -11.13
C GLU A 140 7.76 -4.24 -10.23
N VAL A 141 8.10 -4.41 -8.95
CA VAL A 141 8.09 -3.34 -7.94
C VAL A 141 9.53 -3.10 -7.48
N ASP A 142 9.92 -1.83 -7.36
CA ASP A 142 11.20 -1.47 -6.75
C ASP A 142 11.34 -2.03 -5.33
N GLU A 143 12.57 -2.39 -4.95
CA GLU A 143 12.94 -2.95 -3.65
C GLU A 143 12.52 -2.09 -2.47
N GLU A 144 12.70 -0.77 -2.51
CA GLU A 144 12.30 0.09 -1.40
C GLU A 144 10.78 0.13 -1.27
N LEU A 145 10.07 0.27 -2.40
CA LEU A 145 8.62 0.23 -2.44
C LEU A 145 8.05 -1.14 -2.05
N SER A 146 8.82 -2.21 -2.24
CA SER A 146 8.43 -3.57 -1.83
C SER A 146 8.30 -3.71 -0.31
N SER A 147 8.97 -2.85 0.48
CA SER A 147 8.99 -2.90 1.94
C SER A 147 7.62 -2.65 2.60
N ILE A 148 6.67 -2.05 1.87
CA ILE A 148 5.30 -1.83 2.37
C ILE A 148 4.28 -2.84 1.86
N LEU A 149 4.69 -3.75 0.98
CA LEU A 149 3.78 -4.76 0.48
C LEU A 149 3.36 -5.70 1.62
N PRO A 150 2.13 -6.25 1.56
CA PRO A 150 1.75 -7.29 2.49
C PRO A 150 2.77 -8.43 2.43
N PRO A 151 3.07 -9.07 3.57
CA PRO A 151 3.99 -10.20 3.60
C PRO A 151 3.52 -11.25 2.59
N GLN A 152 4.47 -11.76 1.80
CA GLN A 152 4.19 -12.92 0.97
C GLN A 152 3.79 -14.06 1.90
N PRO A 153 2.81 -14.90 1.54
CA PRO A 153 2.61 -16.15 2.26
C PRO A 153 3.97 -16.86 2.28
N GLN A 154 4.50 -17.07 3.48
CA GLN A 154 5.60 -17.98 3.66
C GLN A 154 5.06 -19.32 3.18
N ASP A 155 5.65 -19.92 2.14
CA ASP A 155 5.56 -21.36 1.86
C ASP A 155 6.28 -22.13 2.98
N ASP A 156 5.98 -21.79 4.24
CA ASP A 156 6.33 -22.60 5.38
C ASP A 156 5.15 -23.55 5.51
N ASP A 157 5.30 -24.69 4.83
CA ASP A 157 4.74 -25.97 5.23
C ASP A 157 5.28 -26.33 6.63
N GLY A 158 5.13 -25.44 7.59
CA GLY A 158 5.40 -25.66 8.99
C GLY A 158 4.33 -26.60 9.46
N ASP A 159 4.63 -27.90 9.41
CA ASP A 159 3.84 -29.03 9.90
C ASP A 159 2.76 -28.56 10.87
N LEU A 160 1.52 -28.47 10.37
CA LEU A 160 0.33 -28.12 11.17
C LEU A 160 0.01 -29.19 12.22
N ASP A 161 0.91 -30.16 12.40
CA ASP A 161 0.88 -31.21 13.42
C ASP A 161 0.95 -30.63 14.85
N TRP A 162 1.28 -29.34 15.01
CA TRP A 162 1.18 -28.63 16.31
C TRP A 162 -0.20 -28.01 16.59
N LEU A 163 -1.11 -27.93 15.61
CA LEU A 163 -2.49 -27.46 15.79
C LEU A 163 -3.39 -28.61 16.26
N PRO A 164 -3.99 -28.53 17.46
CA PRO A 164 -4.89 -29.58 17.94
C PRO A 164 -6.07 -29.76 16.97
N GLY A 165 -6.19 -30.97 16.40
CA GLY A 165 -7.25 -31.32 15.44
C GLY A 165 -6.85 -31.31 13.96
N PHE A 166 -5.59 -31.00 13.63
CA PHE A 166 -5.04 -31.09 12.27
C PHE A 166 -3.95 -32.18 12.10
N GLU A 167 -3.88 -33.11 13.05
CA GLU A 167 -2.99 -34.27 12.99
C GLU A 167 -3.33 -35.14 11.76
N ARG A 168 -2.36 -35.35 10.87
CA ARG A 168 -2.53 -36.24 9.72
C ARG A 168 -2.74 -37.67 10.21
N GLN A 169 -3.94 -38.20 10.03
CA GLN A 169 -4.18 -39.64 10.14
C GLN A 169 -3.41 -40.34 9.01
N GLN A 170 -2.29 -40.97 9.38
CA GLN A 170 -1.55 -41.84 8.46
C GLN A 170 -2.37 -43.11 8.18
N PRO A 171 -2.28 -43.68 6.96
CA PRO A 171 -3.02 -44.89 6.57
C PRO A 171 -2.60 -46.14 7.35
#